data_AF-A0A090KWF5-F1
#
_entry.id   AF-A0A090KWF5-F1
#
_cell.length_a   1.000
_cell.length_b   1.000
_cell.length_c   1.000
_cell.angle_alpha   90.00
_cell.angle_beta   90.00
_cell.angle_gamma   90.00
#
_symmetry.space_group_name_H-M   'P 1'
#
loop_
_entity.id
_entity.type
_entity.pdbx_description
1 polymer ?
#
loop_
_entity_poly.entity_id
_entity_poly.type
_entity_poly.pdbx_seq_one_letter_code
_entity_poly.pdbx_strand_id
1 'polypeptide(L)'
;MIQCSSGVGRTGTLALIIYMIDMIKLKKSFDPIKCLDYVRQRRYKAVQTSNQFFFALSFLYEHFKKRIVAVNTEIYDKFMKLVQTLLEEEKITIN
;
A
#
# COMPACT_ATOMS: atom_id res chain seq x y z
N MET A 1 23.77 -5.88 -14.42
CA MET A 1 22.56 -5.05 -14.27
C MET A 1 21.36 -5.96 -14.52
N ILE A 2 20.77 -6.52 -13.46
CA ILE A 2 19.62 -7.44 -13.59
C ILE A 2 18.36 -6.57 -13.56
N GLN A 3 17.91 -6.16 -14.73
CA GLN A 3 16.56 -5.63 -14.91
C GLN A 3 15.67 -6.77 -15.39
N CYS A 4 14.95 -7.40 -14.47
CA CYS A 4 13.73 -8.10 -14.88
C CYS A 4 12.70 -7.04 -15.22
N SER A 5 12.22 -7.06 -16.46
CA SER A 5 11.30 -6.16 -17.16
C SER A 5 9.94 -5.89 -16.50
N SER A 6 9.71 -6.33 -15.26
CA SER A 6 8.50 -6.09 -14.47
C SER A 6 8.72 -6.16 -12.95
N GLY A 7 9.97 -6.22 -12.48
CA GLY A 7 10.30 -6.52 -11.08
C GLY A 7 10.34 -5.31 -10.14
N VAL A 8 10.50 -4.10 -10.68
CA VAL A 8 10.72 -2.88 -9.88
C VAL A 8 9.45 -2.45 -9.13
N GLY A 9 8.28 -2.55 -9.78
CA GLY A 9 6.98 -2.25 -9.17
C GLY A 9 6.67 -3.20 -8.01
N ARG A 10 6.70 -4.52 -8.25
CA ARG A 10 6.37 -5.53 -7.22
C ARG A 10 7.34 -5.55 -6.04
N THR A 11 8.65 -5.43 -6.32
CA THR A 11 9.67 -5.38 -5.25
C THR A 11 9.57 -4.08 -4.46
N GLY A 12 9.26 -2.96 -5.12
CA GLY A 12 9.01 -1.67 -4.47
C GLY A 12 7.75 -1.70 -3.59
N THR A 13 6.67 -2.31 -4.07
CA THR A 13 5.42 -2.52 -3.32
C THR A 13 5.67 -3.37 -2.08
N LEU A 14 6.40 -4.48 -2.21
CA LEU A 14 6.72 -5.32 -1.05
C LEU A 14 7.60 -4.58 -0.03
N ALA A 15 8.60 -3.82 -0.48
CA ALA A 15 9.42 -3.01 0.41
C ALA A 15 8.60 -1.96 1.16
N LEU A 16 7.62 -1.33 0.49
CA LEU A 16 6.69 -0.40 1.13
C LEU A 16 5.83 -1.10 2.18
N ILE A 17 5.26 -2.27 1.88
CA ILE A 17 4.46 -3.05 2.84
C ILE A 17 5.28 -3.36 4.09
N ILE A 18 6.49 -3.89 3.92
CA ILE A 18 7.37 -4.24 5.05
C ILE A 18 7.67 -3.00 5.89
N TYR A 19 8.05 -1.90 5.25
CA TYR A 19 8.36 -0.65 5.94
C TYR A 19 7.16 -0.11 6.74
N MET A 20 5.96 -0.14 6.16
CA MET A 20 4.74 0.30 6.83
C MET A 20 4.41 -0.57 8.06
N ILE A 21 4.56 -1.90 7.94
CA ILE A 21 4.39 -2.82 9.07
C ILE A 21 5.38 -2.50 10.20
N ASP A 22 6.64 -2.25 9.86
CA ASP A 22 7.69 -1.93 10.84
C ASP A 22 7.40 -0.59 11.55
N MET A 23 6.97 0.45 10.83
CA MET A 23 6.59 1.73 11.43
C MET A 23 5.46 1.59 12.46
N ILE A 24 4.43 0.80 12.13
CA ILE A 24 3.30 0.53 13.03
C ILE A 24 3.76 -0.27 14.25
N LYS A 25 4.60 -1.30 14.07
CA LYS A 25 5.12 -2.13 15.17
C LYS A 25 6.02 -1.34 16.11
N LEU A 26 6.82 -0.42 15.58
CA LEU A 26 7.67 0.48 16.35
C LEU A 26 6.90 1.62 17.03
N LYS A 27 5.57 1.65 16.95
CA LYS A 27 4.68 2.72 17.49
C LYS A 27 5.10 4.13 17.05
N LYS A 28 5.71 4.25 15.87
CA LYS A 28 6.05 5.55 15.29
C LYS A 28 4.81 6.15 14.63
N SER A 29 4.83 7.46 14.41
CA SER A 29 3.83 8.13 13.58
C SER A 29 3.74 7.42 12.23
N PHE A 30 2.55 6.95 11.88
CA PHE A 30 2.32 6.22 10.63
C PHE A 30 1.68 7.16 9.61
N ASP A 31 2.38 7.37 8.51
CA ASP A 31 1.93 8.18 7.36
C ASP A 31 2.33 7.43 6.08
N PRO A 32 1.35 6.83 5.35
CA PRO A 32 1.60 6.10 4.12
C PRO A 32 2.36 6.87 3.04
N ILE A 33 2.14 8.18 2.92
CA ILE A 33 2.75 9.01 1.89
C ILE A 33 4.22 9.26 2.23
N LYS A 34 4.51 9.59 3.50
CA LYS A 34 5.91 9.70 3.97
C LYS A 34 6.64 8.38 3.87
N CYS A 35 5.95 7.25 4.10
CA CYS A 35 6.52 5.92 3.90
C CYS A 35 6.88 5.67 2.43
N LEU A 36 6.03 6.05 1.50
CA LEU A 36 6.28 5.95 0.07
C LEU A 36 7.48 6.80 -0.34
N ASP A 37 7.54 8.06 0.11
CA ASP A 37 8.66 8.97 -0.18
C ASP A 37 9.98 8.41 0.34
N TYR A 38 10.00 7.90 1.57
CA TYR A 38 11.19 7.28 2.15
C TYR A 38 11.69 6.08 1.33
N VAL A 39 10.78 5.21 0.88
CA VAL A 39 11.14 4.05 0.04
C VAL A 39 11.66 4.50 -1.33
N ARG A 40 11.05 5.53 -1.94
CA ARG A 40 11.47 6.10 -3.23
C ARG A 40 12.84 6.78 -3.17
N GLN A 41 13.21 7.40 -2.06
CA GLN A 41 14.55 7.96 -1.85
C GLN A 41 15.65 6.89 -1.89
N ARG A 42 15.36 5.66 -1.44
CA ARG A 42 16.31 4.54 -1.42
C ARG A 42 16.27 3.70 -2.70
N ARG A 43 15.11 3.63 -3.36
CA ARG A 43 14.89 2.89 -4.60
C ARG A 43 14.06 3.73 -5.56
N TYR A 44 14.76 4.39 -6.48
CA TYR A 44 14.13 5.18 -7.54
C TYR A 44 13.09 4.34 -8.31
N LYS A 45 11.90 4.90 -8.56
CA LYS A 45 10.73 4.25 -9.18
C LYS A 45 10.12 3.08 -8.40
N ALA A 46 10.31 3.00 -7.08
CA ALA A 46 9.50 2.12 -6.23
C ALA A 46 8.03 2.59 -6.24
N VAL A 47 7.10 1.64 -6.45
CA VAL A 47 5.64 1.86 -6.51
C VAL A 47 5.27 2.91 -7.55
N GLN A 48 5.04 2.47 -8.79
CA GLN A 48 4.93 3.35 -9.96
C GLN A 48 3.49 3.81 -10.25
N THR A 49 2.51 3.04 -9.80
CA THR A 49 1.10 3.30 -10.10
C THR A 49 0.29 3.43 -8.81
N SER A 50 -0.83 4.16 -8.88
CA SER A 50 -1.80 4.29 -7.80
C SER A 50 -2.27 2.91 -7.33
N ASN A 51 -2.56 2.00 -8.26
CA ASN A 51 -2.92 0.61 -7.95
C ASN A 51 -1.88 -0.13 -7.11
N GLN A 52 -0.59 0.03 -7.39
CA GLN A 52 0.45 -0.61 -6.58
C GLN A 52 0.50 -0.04 -5.16
N PHE A 53 0.20 1.25 -5.00
CA PHE A 53 0.13 1.90 -3.71
C PHE A 53 -1.12 1.47 -2.91
N PHE A 54 -2.29 1.49 -3.55
CA PHE A 54 -3.53 1.02 -2.94
C PHE A 54 -3.46 -0.46 -2.58
N PHE A 55 -2.88 -1.31 -3.45
CA PHE A 55 -2.62 -2.71 -3.12
C PHE A 55 -1.76 -2.88 -1.86
N ALA A 56 -0.70 -2.07 -1.71
CA ALA A 56 0.12 -2.10 -0.50
C ALA A 56 -0.69 -1.74 0.76
N LEU A 57 -1.57 -0.74 0.66
CA LEU A 57 -2.45 -0.34 1.76
C LEU A 57 -3.52 -1.39 2.06
N SER A 58 -4.17 -1.96 1.05
CA SER A 58 -5.14 -3.06 1.23
C SER A 58 -4.51 -4.24 1.95
N PHE A 59 -3.31 -4.63 1.54
CA PHE A 59 -2.57 -5.69 2.22
C PHE A 59 -2.28 -5.32 3.69
N LEU A 60 -1.86 -4.09 3.95
CA LEU A 60 -1.58 -3.60 5.30
C LEU A 60 -2.84 -3.63 6.18
N TYR A 61 -3.97 -3.16 5.67
CA TYR A 61 -5.25 -3.16 6.37
C TYR A 61 -5.74 -4.58 6.66
N GLU A 62 -5.64 -5.50 5.70
CA GLU A 62 -5.97 -6.91 5.91
C GLU A 62 -5.05 -7.53 6.98
N HIS A 63 -3.74 -7.27 6.93
CA HIS A 63 -2.78 -7.75 7.92
C HIS A 63 -3.14 -7.31 9.35
N PHE A 64 -3.64 -6.08 9.52
CA PHE A 64 -4.04 -5.53 10.81
C PHE A 64 -5.55 -5.60 11.10
N LYS A 65 -6.34 -6.30 10.27
CA LYS A 65 -7.80 -6.34 10.33
C LYS A 65 -8.35 -6.57 11.73
N LYS A 66 -7.87 -7.60 12.44
CA LYS A 66 -8.32 -7.91 13.80
C LYS A 66 -8.14 -6.73 14.77
N ARG A 67 -7.02 -6.01 14.65
CA ARG A 67 -6.72 -4.84 15.50
C ARG A 67 -7.56 -3.64 15.10
N ILE A 68 -7.75 -3.41 13.80
CA ILE A 68 -8.55 -2.30 13.29
C ILE A 68 -10.02 -2.50 13.69
N VAL A 69 -10.58 -3.68 13.45
CA VAL A 69 -11.98 -4.01 13.79
C VAL A 69 -12.23 -3.93 15.30
N ALA A 70 -11.26 -4.34 16.13
CA ALA A 70 -11.37 -4.20 17.58
C ALA A 70 -11.44 -2.75 18.07
N VAL A 71 -10.88 -1.80 17.31
CA VAL A 71 -10.94 -0.36 17.63
C VAL A 71 -12.16 0.29 16.98
N ASN A 72 -12.36 0.05 15.69
CA ASN A 72 -13.47 0.59 14.91
C ASN A 72 -13.68 -0.22 13.61
N THR A 73 -14.72 -1.05 13.59
CA THR A 73 -15.11 -1.85 12.42
C THR A 73 -15.43 -1.00 11.20
N GLU A 74 -16.11 0.14 11.37
CA GLU A 74 -16.52 0.97 10.23
C GLU A 74 -15.35 1.52 9.44
N ILE A 75 -14.21 1.79 10.09
CA ILE A 75 -13.01 2.29 9.42
C ILE A 75 -12.50 1.24 8.42
N TYR A 76 -12.49 -0.03 8.82
CA TYR A 76 -12.08 -1.11 7.95
C TYR A 76 -13.00 -1.21 6.72
N ASP A 77 -14.31 -1.22 6.95
CA ASP A 77 -15.29 -1.38 5.87
C ASP A 77 -15.30 -0.18 4.91
N LYS A 78 -15.20 1.05 5.44
CA LYS A 78 -15.08 2.27 4.62
C LYS A 78 -13.83 2.23 3.75
N PHE A 79 -12.69 1.83 4.30
CA PHE A 79 -11.45 1.73 3.55
C PHE A 79 -11.53 0.66 2.45
N MET A 80 -12.04 -0.53 2.75
CA MET A 80 -12.14 -1.60 1.76
C MET A 80 -13.13 -1.26 0.64
N LYS A 81 -14.23 -0.58 0.95
CA LYS A 81 -15.16 -0.05 -0.06
C LYS A 81 -14.49 0.99 -0.96
N LEU A 82 -13.74 1.93 -0.39
CA LEU A 82 -12.99 2.94 -1.16
C LEU A 82 -12.00 2.28 -2.12
N VAL A 83 -11.23 1.31 -1.66
CA VAL A 83 -10.30 0.55 -2.52
C VAL A 83 -11.05 -0.13 -3.66
N GLN A 84 -12.18 -0.77 -3.38
CA GLN A 84 -12.98 -1.45 -4.40
C GLN A 84 -13.45 -0.48 -5.49
N THR A 85 -13.98 0.69 -5.10
CA THR A 85 -14.40 1.74 -6.04
C THR A 85 -13.24 2.23 -6.91
N LEU A 86 -12.08 2.50 -6.32
CA LEU A 86 -10.90 2.97 -7.06
C LEU A 86 -10.38 1.92 -8.06
N LEU A 87 -10.44 0.63 -7.71
CA LEU A 87 -10.06 -0.45 -8.61
C LEU A 87 -11.08 -0.67 -9.75
N GLU A 88 -12.34 -0.30 -9.55
CA GLU A 88 -13.40 -0.37 -10.57
C GLU A 88 -13.33 0.81 -11.54
N GLU A 89 -13.09 2.03 -11.06
CA GLU A 89 -12.96 3.24 -11.87
C GLU A 89 -11.79 3.16 -12.87
N GLU A 90 -10.66 2.57 -12.48
CA GLU A 90 -9.53 2.37 -13.39
C GLU A 90 -9.82 1.32 -14.49
N LYS A 91 -10.71 0.34 -14.26
CA LYS A 91 -11.11 -0.62 -15.31
C LYS A 91 -11.96 0.02 -16.40
N ILE A 92 -12.74 1.04 -16.06
CA ILE A 92 -13.63 1.76 -16.99
C ILE A 92 -12.81 2.66 -17.93
N THR A 93 -11.67 3.17 -17.47
CA THR A 93 -10.83 4.10 -18.26
C THR A 93 -9.98 3.39 -19.33
N ILE A 94 -9.90 2.05 -19.29
CA ILE A 94 -9.10 1.23 -20.21
C ILE A 94 -9.98 0.56 -21.30
N ASN A 95 -11.31 0.68 -21.21
CA ASN A 95 -12.26 0.13 -22.19
C ASN A 95 -12.78 1.19 -23.16
#